data_AF-A0A266Q4N1-F1
#
_entry.id   AF-A0A266Q4N1-F1
#
_cell.length_a   1.000
_cell.length_b   1.000
_cell.length_c   1.000
_cell.angle_alpha   90.00
_cell.angle_beta   90.00
_cell.angle_gamma   90.00
#
_symmetry.space_group_name_H-M   'P 1'
#
loop_
_entity.id
_entity.type
_entity.pdbx_description
1 polymer ?
#
loop_
_entity_poly.entity_id
_entity_poly.type
_entity_poly.pdbx_seq_one_letter_code
_entity_poly.pdbx_strand_id
1 'polypeptide(L)'
;MKVTFEAQKELIEKLEAYLAGSLSHEDIQKQAWNYANHSPKVPTPKESNFWATVFAIIHLADEQHWCDGCTKRDLMIFCHELKMSISI
;
A
#
# COMPACT_ATOMS: atom_id res chain seq x y z
N MET A 1 -6.68 -9.65 10.60
CA MET A 1 -7.62 -9.75 9.46
C MET A 1 -7.01 -10.68 8.41
N LYS A 2 -7.79 -11.51 7.72
CA LYS A 2 -7.28 -12.27 6.56
C LYS A 2 -7.28 -11.34 5.35
N VAL A 3 -6.21 -11.31 4.57
CA VAL A 3 -6.19 -10.50 3.34
C VAL A 3 -7.11 -11.18 2.32
N THR A 4 -8.11 -10.44 1.84
CA THR A 4 -9.05 -10.92 0.82
C THR A 4 -8.71 -10.33 -0.54
N PHE A 5 -9.27 -10.91 -1.59
CA PHE A 5 -9.14 -10.38 -2.95
C PHE A 5 -9.69 -8.94 -3.04
N GLU A 6 -10.80 -8.67 -2.36
CA GLU A 6 -11.44 -7.36 -2.30
C GLU A 6 -10.54 -6.33 -1.61
N ALA A 7 -9.90 -6.69 -0.50
CA ALA A 7 -8.96 -5.79 0.18
C ALA A 7 -7.74 -5.47 -0.69
N GLN A 8 -7.22 -6.47 -1.41
CA GLN A 8 -6.11 -6.25 -2.35
C GLN A 8 -6.53 -5.34 -3.50
N LYS A 9 -7.71 -5.58 -4.09
CA LYS A 9 -8.26 -4.75 -5.16
C LYS A 9 -8.48 -3.31 -4.70
N GLU A 10 -9.07 -3.11 -3.52
CA GLU A 10 -9.29 -1.80 -2.93
C GLU A 10 -7.96 -1.06 -2.72
N LEU A 11 -6.93 -1.74 -2.20
CA LEU A 11 -5.62 -1.14 -2.02
C LEU A 11 -4.98 -0.72 -3.35
N ILE A 12 -5.11 -1.55 -4.40
CA ILE A 12 -4.64 -1.22 -5.76
C ILE A 12 -5.37 0.03 -6.29
N GLU A 13 -6.69 0.08 -6.20
CA GLU A 13 -7.49 1.22 -6.69
C GLU A 13 -7.10 2.52 -5.98
N LYS A 14 -6.83 2.46 -4.67
CA LYS A 14 -6.37 3.63 -3.88
C LYS A 14 -4.96 4.06 -4.26
N LEU A 15 -4.06 3.12 -4.50
CA LEU A 15 -2.70 3.42 -4.99
C LEU A 15 -2.73 4.10 -6.34
N GLU A 16 -3.50 3.56 -7.28
CA GLU A 16 -3.66 4.14 -8.61
C GLU A 16 -4.23 5.56 -8.55
N ALA A 17 -5.24 5.79 -7.70
CA ALA A 17 -5.79 7.13 -7.46
C ALA A 17 -4.76 8.10 -6.87
N TYR A 18 -3.95 7.66 -5.89
CA TYR A 18 -2.90 8.49 -5.31
C TYR A 18 -1.77 8.82 -6.30
N LEU A 19 -1.34 7.82 -7.07
CA LEU A 19 -0.32 8.00 -8.10
C LEU A 19 -0.79 8.91 -9.23
N ALA A 20 -2.08 8.87 -9.57
CA ALA A 20 -2.72 9.78 -10.51
C ALA A 20 -2.98 11.19 -9.94
N GLY A 21 -2.81 11.39 -8.63
CA GLY A 21 -3.05 12.67 -7.95
C GLY A 21 -4.52 12.97 -7.64
N SER A 22 -5.42 11.99 -7.76
CA SER A 22 -6.85 12.13 -7.43
C SER A 22 -7.19 11.71 -5.99
N LEU A 23 -6.23 11.14 -5.26
CA LEU A 23 -6.32 10.84 -3.83
C LEU A 23 -5.22 11.62 -3.07
N SER A 24 -5.56 12.20 -1.92
CA SER A 24 -4.60 12.96 -1.12
C SER A 24 -3.60 12.04 -0.40
N HIS A 25 -2.47 12.61 0.03
CA HIS A 25 -1.48 11.88 0.85
C HIS A 25 -2.06 11.44 2.20
N GLU A 26 -2.87 12.29 2.84
CA GLU A 26 -3.53 11.96 4.11
C GLU A 26 -4.51 10.80 3.94
N ASP A 27 -5.31 10.79 2.86
CA ASP A 27 -6.30 9.74 2.62
C ASP A 27 -5.66 8.37 2.39
N ILE A 28 -4.57 8.31 1.62
CA ILE A 28 -3.88 7.03 1.39
C ILE A 28 -3.20 6.51 2.67
N GLN A 29 -2.60 7.40 3.47
CA GLN A 29 -2.02 7.02 4.76
C GLN A 29 -3.09 6.53 5.74
N LYS A 30 -4.24 7.21 5.83
CA LYS A 30 -5.37 6.79 6.67
C LYS A 30 -5.86 5.39 6.29
N GLN A 31 -5.97 5.11 4.99
CA GLN A 31 -6.32 3.78 4.51
C GLN A 31 -5.29 2.72 4.94
N ALA A 32 -4.00 3.01 4.80
CA ALA A 32 -2.95 2.09 5.20
C ALA A 32 -2.94 1.82 6.72
N TRP A 33 -3.16 2.85 7.54
CA TRP A 33 -3.30 2.68 8.99
C TRP A 33 -4.51 1.83 9.38
N ASN A 34 -5.65 1.96 8.68
CA ASN A 34 -6.81 1.10 8.90
C ASN A 34 -6.46 -0.39 8.70
N TYR A 35 -5.63 -0.70 7.70
CA TYR A 35 -5.13 -2.06 7.49
C TYR A 35 -4.10 -2.47 8.54
N ALA A 36 -3.12 -1.61 8.84
CA ALA A 36 -2.02 -1.91 9.75
C ALA A 36 -2.48 -2.27 11.17
N ASN A 37 -3.59 -1.67 11.64
CA ASN A 37 -4.23 -2.03 12.91
C ASN A 37 -4.66 -3.51 12.99
N HIS A 38 -4.76 -4.19 11.86
CA HIS A 38 -5.16 -5.58 11.75
C HIS A 38 -4.04 -6.50 11.22
N SER A 39 -2.82 -5.98 11.12
CA SER A 39 -1.66 -6.69 10.58
C SER A 39 -1.28 -7.90 11.44
N PRO A 40 -1.03 -9.08 10.84
CA PRO A 40 -0.51 -10.21 11.58
C PRO A 40 0.94 -9.95 12.01
N LYS A 41 1.38 -10.56 13.11
CA LYS A 41 2.79 -10.49 13.53
C LYS A 41 3.75 -11.05 12.47
N VAL A 42 3.29 -12.06 11.72
CA VAL A 42 4.04 -12.68 10.62
C VAL A 42 3.07 -12.87 9.45
N PRO A 43 3.21 -12.08 8.37
CA PRO A 43 2.46 -12.30 7.14
C PRO A 43 2.74 -13.67 6.51
N THR A 44 1.73 -14.28 5.89
CA THR A 44 1.97 -15.45 5.04
C THR A 44 2.64 -15.03 3.72
N PRO A 45 3.33 -15.93 3.01
CA PRO A 45 3.95 -15.60 1.71
C PRO A 45 2.96 -15.10 0.65
N LYS A 46 1.68 -15.47 0.75
CA LYS A 46 0.63 -14.99 -0.16
C LYS A 46 0.18 -13.56 0.14
N GLU A 47 0.42 -13.11 1.37
CA GLU A 47 -0.03 -11.82 1.88
C GLU A 47 1.14 -10.82 2.01
N SER A 48 2.38 -11.27 1.78
CA SER A 48 3.59 -10.46 2.00
C SER A 48 3.55 -9.17 1.19
N ASN A 49 3.16 -9.23 -0.08
CA ASN A 49 3.12 -8.05 -0.95
C ASN A 49 2.07 -7.04 -0.48
N PHE A 50 0.91 -7.51 -0.04
CA PHE A 50 -0.13 -6.65 0.51
C PHE A 50 0.37 -5.90 1.75
N TRP A 51 0.93 -6.63 2.73
CA TRP A 51 1.42 -6.01 3.96
C TRP A 51 2.64 -5.11 3.72
N ALA A 52 3.59 -5.52 2.86
CA ALA A 52 4.71 -4.69 2.46
C ALA A 52 4.24 -3.37 1.83
N THR A 53 3.21 -3.42 0.98
CA THR A 53 2.60 -2.24 0.37
C THR A 53 1.95 -1.33 1.42
N VAL A 54 1.20 -1.89 2.38
CA VAL A 54 0.62 -1.13 3.51
C VAL A 54 1.72 -0.42 4.30
N PHE A 55 2.81 -1.12 4.63
CA PHE A 55 3.94 -0.52 5.34
C PHE A 55 4.66 0.55 4.52
N ALA A 56 4.80 0.35 3.20
CA ALA A 56 5.40 1.32 2.30
C ALA A 56 4.59 2.63 2.24
N ILE A 57 3.26 2.54 2.26
CA ILE A 57 2.37 3.73 2.32
C ILE A 57 2.53 4.47 3.65
N ILE A 58 2.64 3.75 4.77
CA ILE A 58 2.83 4.38 6.10
C ILE A 58 4.14 5.17 6.15
N HIS A 59 5.18 4.69 5.50
CA HIS A 59 6.49 5.34 5.43
C HIS A 59 6.66 6.19 4.16
N LEU A 60 5.57 6.49 3.46
CA LEU A 60 5.60 7.32 2.27
C LEU A 60 6.08 8.73 2.65
N ALA A 61 7.14 9.18 1.97
CA ALA A 61 7.62 10.56 2.10
C ALA A 61 6.51 11.53 1.66
N ASP A 62 6.23 12.51 2.51
CA ASP A 62 5.33 13.61 2.20
C ASP A 62 6.04 14.67 1.32
N GLU A 63 5.35 15.76 0.98
CA GLU A 63 5.94 16.84 0.17
C GLU A 63 7.16 17.51 0.81
N GLN A 64 7.33 17.34 2.12
CA GLN A 64 8.50 17.83 2.85
C GLN A 64 9.73 16.91 2.69
N HIS A 65 9.58 15.78 1.98
CA HIS A 65 10.65 14.87 1.60
C HIS A 65 11.61 14.56 2.74
N TRP A 66 11.07 13.99 3.83
CA TRP A 66 11.92 13.35 4.83
C TRP A 66 12.73 12.29 4.08
N CYS A 67 14.05 12.50 3.98
CA CYS A 67 14.96 11.81 3.04
C CYS A 67 15.06 10.29 3.19
N ASP A 68 14.30 9.71 4.13
CA ASP A 68 14.32 8.30 4.51
C ASP A 68 12.98 7.58 4.22
N GLY A 69 12.03 8.23 3.55
CA GLY A 69 10.71 7.66 3.24
C GLY A 69 10.60 6.94 1.89
N CYS A 70 9.62 6.05 1.77
CA CYS A 70 9.18 5.45 0.50
C CYS A 70 8.72 6.55 -0.46
N THR A 71 9.12 6.49 -1.73
CA THR A 71 8.72 7.52 -2.71
C THR A 71 7.53 7.08 -3.55
N LYS A 72 6.92 8.01 -4.31
CA LYS A 72 5.93 7.67 -5.35
C LYS A 72 6.48 6.66 -6.38
N ARG A 73 7.78 6.69 -6.67
CA ARG A 73 8.43 5.71 -7.57
C ARG A 73 8.41 4.32 -6.98
N ASP A 74 8.73 4.18 -5.70
CA ASP A 74 8.71 2.89 -5.00
C ASP A 74 7.28 2.36 -4.90
N LEU A 75 6.31 3.24 -4.62
CA LEU A 75 4.89 2.87 -4.63
C LEU A 75 4.39 2.35 -5.97
N MET A 76 4.91 2.84 -7.10
CA MET A 76 4.57 2.27 -8.41
C MET A 76 5.02 0.81 -8.53
N ILE A 77 6.18 0.47 -7.96
CA ILE A 77 6.70 -0.91 -7.95
C ILE A 77 5.79 -1.79 -7.08
N PHE A 78 5.49 -1.36 -5.85
CA PHE A 78 4.57 -2.09 -4.97
C PHE A 78 3.18 -2.29 -5.61
N CYS A 79 2.66 -1.26 -6.26
CA CYS A 79 1.38 -1.35 -6.97
C CYS A 79 1.42 -2.39 -8.10
N HIS A 80 2.52 -2.45 -8.86
CA HIS A 80 2.70 -3.45 -9.92
C HIS A 80 2.78 -4.88 -9.35
N GLU A 81 3.60 -5.09 -8.31
CA GLU A 81 3.75 -6.39 -7.66
C GLU A 81 2.43 -6.89 -7.04
N LEU A 82 1.66 -5.98 -6.44
CA LEU A 82 0.35 -6.31 -5.89
C LEU A 82 -0.62 -6.72 -7.00
N LYS A 83 -0.63 -6.03 -8.15
CA LYS A 83 -1.44 -6.42 -9.32
C LYS A 83 -1.05 -7.79 -9.89
N MET A 84 0.24 -8.11 -9.91
CA MET A 84 0.72 -9.43 -10.32
C MET A 84 0.30 -10.52 -9.34
N SER A 85 0.24 -10.21 -8.04
CA SER A 85 -0.18 -11.19 -7.02
C SER A 85 -1.66 -11.58 -7.08
N ILE A 86 -2.52 -10.71 -7.64
CA ILE A 86 -3.97 -10.98 -7.78
C ILE A 86 -4.35 -11.57 -9.15
N SER A 87 -3.46 -11.52 -10.13
CA SER A 87 -3.70 -12.00 -11.49
C SER A 87 -3.38 -13.50 -11.66
N ILE A 88 -2.95 -14.16 -10.59
CA ILE A 88 -2.61 -15.58 -10.50
C ILE A 88 -3.70 -16.29 -9.68
#